data_AF-E4TWF0-F1
#
_entry.id   AF-E4TWF0-F1
#
_cell.length_a   1.000
_cell.length_b   1.000
_cell.length_c   1.000
_cell.angle_alpha   90.00
_cell.angle_beta   90.00
_cell.angle_gamma   90.00
#
_symmetry.space_group_name_H-M   'P 1'
#
loop_
_entity.id
_entity.type
_entity.pdbx_description
1 polymer ?
#
loop_
_entity_poly.entity_id
_entity_poly.type
_entity_poly.pdbx_seq_one_letter_code
_entity_poly.pdbx_strand_id
1 'polypeptide(L)'
;MFELFLSAIGGASIAIAIAAYLSKSFIKIQTDKMLARHIHALAIEKERLGHELAVELHQKNLRISRYEQDKIEALKSLYEAVINLYNSLGELRKYASLDKNQDFAASYFNGLKNMFLELAKAFTDISQTYRSLELNSVYIDIETEQQLKTMIDSIHIYYTKALARCDQILLEAQNLGRALNSETQPIELVTLWNEMAYNWQNLIDPSAKLLKEAIRSKLQV
;
A
#
# COMPACT_ATOMS: atom_id res chain seq x y z
N MET A 1 -9.50 -16.25 -4.49
CA MET A 1 -8.14 -15.74 -4.14
C MET A 1 -7.91 -15.85 -2.63
N PHE A 2 -8.77 -15.26 -1.78
CA PHE A 2 -8.79 -15.51 -0.32
C PHE A 2 -8.89 -17.00 0.06
N GLU A 3 -9.65 -17.80 -0.69
CA GLU A 3 -9.77 -19.26 -0.47
C GLU A 3 -8.47 -20.05 -0.67
N LEU A 4 -7.56 -19.56 -1.53
CA LEU A 4 -6.25 -20.18 -1.76
C LEU A 4 -5.33 -19.97 -0.55
N PHE A 5 -5.37 -18.77 0.05
CA PHE A 5 -4.68 -18.45 1.31
C PHE A 5 -5.30 -19.20 2.51
N LEU A 6 -6.63 -19.40 2.52
CA LEU A 6 -7.32 -20.21 3.53
C LEU A 6 -6.94 -21.69 3.47
N SER A 7 -6.71 -22.25 2.28
CA SER A 7 -6.27 -23.65 2.12
C SER A 7 -4.84 -23.89 2.62
N ALA A 8 -3.98 -22.86 2.57
CA ALA A 8 -2.58 -22.93 2.99
C ALA A 8 -2.36 -22.90 4.51
N ILE A 9 -3.38 -22.50 5.28
CA ILE A 9 -3.36 -22.56 6.76
C ILE A 9 -3.31 -24.02 7.25
N GLY A 10 -3.72 -24.99 6.42
CA GLY A 10 -3.62 -26.43 6.70
C GLY A 10 -2.31 -27.10 6.27
N GLY A 11 -1.39 -26.38 5.63
CA GLY A 11 -0.10 -26.93 5.19
C GLY A 11 0.55 -26.11 4.08
N ALA A 12 1.80 -25.71 4.33
CA ALA A 12 2.72 -25.05 3.40
C ALA A 12 2.44 -23.57 3.03
N SER A 13 3.02 -22.68 3.84
CA SER A 13 3.61 -21.38 3.50
C SER A 13 2.73 -20.34 2.77
N ILE A 14 1.98 -19.56 3.57
CA ILE A 14 1.29 -18.34 3.16
C ILE A 14 2.28 -17.33 2.55
N ALA A 15 3.52 -17.23 3.05
CA ALA A 15 4.56 -16.38 2.46
C ALA A 15 4.91 -16.71 1.01
N ILE A 16 4.94 -17.98 0.60
CA ILE A 16 5.28 -18.36 -0.78
C ILE A 16 4.14 -17.97 -1.73
N ALA A 17 2.90 -18.17 -1.32
CA ALA A 17 1.73 -17.77 -2.09
C ALA A 17 1.63 -16.23 -2.22
N ILE A 18 1.95 -15.50 -1.14
CA ILE A 18 2.04 -14.03 -1.18
C ILE A 18 3.19 -13.62 -2.11
N ALA A 19 4.41 -14.13 -1.93
CA ALA A 19 5.58 -13.80 -2.75
C ALA A 19 5.39 -14.08 -4.26
N ALA A 20 4.77 -15.20 -4.62
CA ALA A 20 4.43 -15.52 -6.01
C ALA A 20 3.42 -14.51 -6.61
N TYR A 21 2.47 -14.05 -5.80
CA TYR A 21 1.54 -12.99 -6.19
C TYR A 21 2.24 -11.62 -6.33
N LEU A 22 3.17 -11.28 -5.40
CA LEU A 22 3.99 -10.06 -5.44
C LEU A 22 4.74 -9.93 -6.77
N SER A 23 5.40 -11.01 -7.21
CA SER A 23 6.19 -10.99 -8.45
C SER A 23 5.33 -10.72 -9.68
N LYS A 24 4.07 -11.18 -9.69
CA LYS A 24 3.17 -11.04 -10.84
C LYS A 24 2.55 -9.65 -10.93
N SER A 25 2.22 -9.02 -9.79
CA SER A 25 1.67 -7.66 -9.79
C SER A 25 2.72 -6.61 -10.16
N PHE A 26 3.96 -6.75 -9.68
CA PHE A 26 5.05 -5.84 -10.00
C PHE A 26 5.40 -5.81 -11.49
N ILE A 27 5.46 -6.97 -12.15
CA ILE A 27 5.74 -7.06 -13.59
C ILE A 27 4.65 -6.33 -14.39
N LYS A 28 3.39 -6.52 -14.02
CA LYS A 28 2.25 -5.87 -14.70
C LYS A 28 2.33 -4.35 -14.60
N ILE A 29 2.67 -3.82 -13.42
CA ILE A 29 2.79 -2.38 -13.17
C ILE A 29 3.91 -1.75 -14.01
N GLN A 30 5.06 -2.42 -14.19
CA GLN A 30 6.15 -1.89 -15.03
C GLN A 30 5.78 -1.80 -16.51
N THR A 31 4.98 -2.74 -17.03
CA THR A 31 4.47 -2.67 -18.42
C THR A 31 3.55 -1.48 -18.67
N ASP A 32 2.66 -1.16 -17.71
CA ASP A 32 1.71 -0.05 -17.85
C ASP A 32 2.43 1.33 -17.84
N LYS A 33 3.54 1.44 -17.10
CA LYS A 33 4.41 2.63 -17.08
C LYS A 33 5.00 2.97 -18.45
N MET A 34 5.48 1.96 -19.19
CA MET A 34 6.04 2.18 -20.53
C MET A 34 4.97 2.63 -21.52
N LEU A 35 3.76 2.08 -21.39
CA LEU A 35 2.63 2.46 -22.24
C LEU A 35 2.18 3.91 -21.99
N ALA A 36 2.06 4.32 -20.72
CA ALA A 36 1.67 5.68 -20.37
C ALA A 36 2.69 6.74 -20.85
N ARG A 37 4.00 6.46 -20.70
CA ARG A 37 5.07 7.34 -21.21
C ARG A 37 5.03 7.48 -22.73
N HIS A 38 4.76 6.40 -23.45
CA HIS A 38 4.64 6.43 -24.91
C HIS A 38 3.40 7.20 -25.39
N ILE A 39 2.26 7.03 -24.72
CA ILE A 39 1.02 7.78 -25.04
C ILE A 39 1.25 9.28 -24.83
N HIS A 40 1.95 9.67 -23.76
CA HIS A 40 2.28 11.07 -23.48
C HIS A 40 3.27 11.65 -24.50
N ALA A 41 4.31 10.89 -24.86
CA ALA A 41 5.26 11.31 -25.91
C ALA A 41 4.57 11.49 -27.28
N LEU A 42 3.64 10.60 -27.62
CA LEU A 42 2.82 10.69 -28.84
C LEU A 42 1.88 11.90 -28.83
N ALA A 43 1.33 12.27 -27.67
CA ALA A 43 0.51 13.47 -27.54
C ALA A 43 1.32 14.75 -27.82
N ILE A 44 2.54 14.84 -27.28
CA ILE A 44 3.47 15.95 -27.51
C ILE A 44 3.88 16.03 -28.98
N GLU A 45 4.21 14.91 -29.62
CA GLU A 45 4.70 14.89 -31.00
C GLU A 45 3.60 15.19 -32.02
N LYS A 46 2.36 14.75 -31.76
CA LYS A 46 1.16 15.07 -32.55
C LYS A 46 0.80 16.56 -32.47
N GLU A 47 1.06 17.20 -31.34
CA GLU A 47 0.79 18.62 -31.09
C GLU A 47 1.85 19.53 -31.74
N ARG A 48 3.11 19.09 -31.82
CA ARG A 48 4.19 19.78 -32.56
C ARG A 48 3.88 19.96 -34.05
N LEU A 49 3.02 19.11 -34.63
CA LEU A 49 2.70 19.10 -36.05
C LEU A 49 1.44 19.91 -36.42
N GLY A 50 0.69 20.48 -35.46
CA GLY A 50 -0.54 21.26 -35.73
C GLY A 50 -0.39 22.73 -35.38
N HIS A 51 -0.18 23.59 -36.38
CA HIS A 51 0.19 25.00 -36.20
C HIS A 51 -0.99 25.98 -36.40
N GLU A 52 -1.21 26.92 -35.46
CA GLU A 52 -1.40 28.38 -35.68
C GLU A 52 -1.57 29.19 -34.37
N LEU A 53 -0.87 30.32 -34.29
CA LEU A 53 -0.34 30.99 -33.08
C LEU A 53 -1.35 31.79 -32.22
N ALA A 54 -2.50 32.20 -32.75
CA ALA A 54 -3.47 33.06 -32.01
C ALA A 54 -4.51 32.24 -31.24
N VAL A 55 -4.95 31.13 -31.82
CA VAL A 55 -5.69 30.07 -31.13
C VAL A 55 -4.82 29.47 -30.03
N GLU A 56 -3.50 29.39 -30.27
CA GLU A 56 -2.53 28.84 -29.33
C GLU A 56 -2.45 29.60 -28.02
N LEU A 57 -2.59 30.94 -27.96
CA LEU A 57 -2.45 31.66 -26.69
C LEU A 57 -3.67 31.44 -25.77
N HIS A 58 -4.88 31.44 -26.34
CA HIS A 58 -6.10 31.13 -25.60
C HIS A 58 -6.19 29.62 -25.26
N GLN A 59 -5.84 28.74 -26.20
CA GLN A 59 -5.74 27.30 -25.93
C GLN A 59 -4.63 26.97 -24.95
N LYS A 60 -3.50 27.66 -24.96
CA LYS A 60 -2.39 27.51 -24.02
C LYS A 60 -2.80 27.97 -22.63
N ASN A 61 -3.53 29.07 -22.49
CA ASN A 61 -4.08 29.48 -21.19
C ASN A 61 -5.12 28.46 -20.67
N LEU A 62 -6.01 27.97 -21.53
CA LEU A 62 -6.96 26.91 -21.17
C LEU A 62 -6.27 25.56 -20.87
N ARG A 63 -5.19 25.22 -21.58
CA ARG A 63 -4.39 24.00 -21.37
C ARG A 63 -3.51 24.07 -20.12
N ILE A 64 -2.92 25.23 -19.82
CA ILE A 64 -2.21 25.49 -18.55
C ILE A 64 -3.20 25.38 -17.39
N SER A 65 -4.39 25.94 -17.54
CA SER A 65 -5.45 25.82 -16.52
C SER A 65 -5.87 24.36 -16.31
N ARG A 66 -6.09 23.59 -17.38
CA ARG A 66 -6.38 22.15 -17.29
C ARG A 66 -5.22 21.35 -16.70
N TYR A 67 -3.99 21.66 -17.08
CA TYR A 67 -2.80 21.00 -16.56
C TYR A 67 -2.62 21.27 -15.06
N GLU A 68 -2.80 22.50 -14.58
CA GLU A 68 -2.78 22.79 -13.14
C GLU A 68 -3.96 22.13 -12.40
N GLN A 69 -5.13 21.98 -13.03
CA GLN A 69 -6.23 21.17 -12.49
C GLN A 69 -5.87 19.68 -12.39
N ASP A 70 -5.27 19.12 -13.43
CA ASP A 70 -4.81 17.72 -13.46
C ASP A 70 -3.73 17.47 -12.39
N LYS A 71 -2.84 18.44 -12.12
CA LYS A 71 -1.89 18.37 -10.99
C LYS A 71 -2.59 18.29 -9.64
N ILE A 72 -3.59 19.12 -9.42
CA ILE A 72 -4.35 19.11 -8.16
C ILE A 72 -5.08 17.78 -7.99
N GLU A 73 -5.68 17.26 -9.07
CA GLU A 73 -6.38 15.97 -9.04
C GLU A 73 -5.43 14.81 -8.82
N ALA A 74 -4.25 14.83 -9.45
CA ALA A 74 -3.18 13.87 -9.21
C ALA A 74 -2.74 13.86 -7.74
N LEU A 75 -2.49 15.04 -7.15
CA LEU A 75 -2.12 15.15 -5.73
C LEU A 75 -3.23 14.63 -4.80
N LYS A 76 -4.50 14.90 -5.10
CA LYS A 76 -5.64 14.36 -4.34
C LYS A 76 -5.73 12.84 -4.44
N SER A 77 -5.59 12.29 -5.64
CA SER A 77 -5.61 10.85 -5.88
C SER A 77 -4.47 10.13 -5.14
N LEU A 78 -3.28 10.75 -5.11
CA LEU A 78 -2.15 10.25 -4.32
C LEU A 78 -2.40 10.36 -2.83
N TYR A 79 -2.96 11.47 -2.37
CA TYR A 79 -3.31 11.66 -0.97
C TYR A 79 -4.34 10.63 -0.51
N GLU A 80 -5.38 10.37 -1.30
CA GLU A 80 -6.36 9.31 -1.02
C GLU A 80 -5.68 7.94 -0.95
N ALA A 81 -4.80 7.61 -1.89
CA ALA A 81 -4.06 6.35 -1.88
C ALA A 81 -3.14 6.21 -0.65
N VAL A 82 -2.52 7.30 -0.19
CA VAL A 82 -1.69 7.32 1.02
C VAL A 82 -2.54 7.20 2.29
N ILE A 83 -3.72 7.83 2.33
CA ILE A 83 -4.65 7.69 3.46
C ILE A 83 -5.25 6.28 3.53
N ASN A 84 -5.58 5.67 2.39
CA ASN A 84 -6.00 4.27 2.37
C ASN A 84 -4.91 3.37 2.93
N LEU A 85 -3.66 3.58 2.52
CA LEU A 85 -2.50 2.87 3.03
C LEU A 85 -2.29 3.09 4.55
N TYR A 86 -2.54 4.30 5.05
CA TYR A 86 -2.49 4.64 6.47
C TYR A 86 -3.51 3.81 7.28
N ASN A 87 -4.70 3.62 6.71
CA ASN A 87 -5.80 2.91 7.35
C ASN A 87 -5.72 1.38 7.20
N SER A 88 -4.91 0.85 6.27
CA SER A 88 -4.81 -0.58 5.95
C SER A 88 -4.56 -1.48 7.15
N LEU A 89 -3.82 -0.98 8.15
CA LEU A 89 -3.56 -1.70 9.38
C LEU A 89 -4.40 -1.22 10.57
N GLY A 90 -5.27 -0.22 10.43
CA GLY A 90 -6.06 0.31 11.55
C GLY A 90 -7.15 -0.64 12.07
N GLU A 91 -7.70 -1.47 11.19
CA GLU A 91 -8.84 -2.36 11.49
C GLU A 91 -8.48 -3.59 12.31
N LEU A 92 -7.22 -4.01 12.22
CA LEU A 92 -6.65 -5.14 12.92
C LEU A 92 -6.79 -5.08 14.47
N ARG A 93 -6.96 -3.88 15.05
CA ARG A 93 -7.21 -3.73 16.51
C ARG A 93 -8.50 -4.43 16.96
N LYS A 94 -9.48 -4.57 16.06
CA LYS A 94 -10.76 -5.25 16.34
C LYS A 94 -10.61 -6.77 16.48
N TYR A 95 -9.53 -7.33 15.93
CA TYR A 95 -9.30 -8.78 15.89
C TYR A 95 -8.20 -9.25 16.86
N ALA A 96 -7.56 -8.32 17.57
CA ALA A 96 -6.49 -8.61 18.52
C ALA A 96 -7.01 -9.16 19.87
N SER A 97 -8.28 -8.93 20.21
CA SER A 97 -8.88 -9.48 21.43
C SER A 97 -9.21 -10.96 21.25
N LEU A 98 -8.52 -11.82 22.00
CA LEU A 98 -8.85 -13.23 22.11
C LEU A 98 -10.25 -13.40 22.73
N ASP A 99 -11.08 -14.26 22.14
CA ASP A 99 -12.37 -14.62 22.72
C ASP A 99 -12.11 -15.41 24.01
N LYS A 100 -12.60 -14.87 25.14
CA LYS A 100 -12.43 -15.47 26.47
C LYS A 100 -13.25 -16.74 26.66
N ASN A 101 -14.20 -17.03 25.77
CA ASN A 101 -15.10 -18.17 25.84
C ASN A 101 -14.65 -19.37 24.98
N GLN A 102 -13.54 -19.24 24.25
CA GLN A 102 -12.96 -20.30 23.42
C GLN A 102 -11.67 -20.85 24.04
N ASP A 103 -11.30 -22.07 23.66
CA ASP A 103 -9.99 -22.64 23.96
C ASP A 103 -8.87 -21.69 23.52
N PHE A 104 -7.88 -21.47 24.38
CA PHE A 104 -6.85 -20.45 24.15
C PHE A 104 -6.12 -20.66 22.82
N ALA A 105 -5.75 -21.90 22.52
CA ALA A 105 -5.06 -22.23 21.28
C ALA A 105 -5.91 -21.90 20.05
N ALA A 106 -7.21 -22.23 20.08
CA ALA A 106 -8.13 -21.88 19.00
C ALA A 106 -8.27 -20.36 18.82
N SER A 107 -8.43 -19.62 19.93
CA SER A 107 -8.45 -18.15 19.91
C SER A 107 -7.16 -17.55 19.34
N TYR A 108 -6.01 -18.10 19.73
CA TYR A 108 -4.69 -17.63 19.31
C TYR A 108 -4.48 -17.83 17.79
N PHE A 109 -4.76 -19.03 17.28
CA PHE A 109 -4.65 -19.30 15.84
C PHE A 109 -5.66 -18.49 15.02
N ASN A 110 -6.86 -18.23 15.55
CA ASN A 110 -7.83 -17.36 14.90
C ASN A 110 -7.33 -15.89 14.84
N GLY A 111 -6.68 -15.41 15.91
CA GLY A 111 -6.03 -14.10 15.92
C GLY A 111 -4.92 -13.98 14.87
N LEU A 112 -4.03 -14.97 14.77
CA LEU A 112 -3.00 -15.02 13.73
C LEU A 112 -3.60 -15.06 12.32
N LYS A 113 -4.64 -15.86 12.10
CA LYS A 113 -5.36 -15.90 10.83
C LYS A 113 -5.89 -14.52 10.43
N ASN A 114 -6.53 -13.81 11.35
CA ASN A 114 -7.02 -12.45 11.08
C ASN A 114 -5.87 -11.48 10.77
N MET A 115 -4.71 -11.65 11.42
CA MET A 115 -3.52 -10.86 11.11
C MET A 115 -3.04 -11.06 9.68
N PHE A 116 -2.99 -12.31 9.20
CA PHE A 116 -2.64 -12.61 7.81
C PHE A 116 -3.65 -12.05 6.81
N LEU A 117 -4.95 -12.07 7.13
CA LEU A 117 -5.99 -11.52 6.25
C LEU A 117 -5.81 -10.02 6.04
N GLU A 118 -5.52 -9.29 7.10
CA GLU A 118 -5.35 -7.84 7.03
C GLU A 118 -3.99 -7.46 6.43
N LEU A 119 -2.94 -8.24 6.65
CA LEU A 119 -1.68 -8.11 5.90
C LEU A 119 -1.91 -8.33 4.39
N ALA A 120 -2.75 -9.29 3.99
CA ALA A 120 -3.09 -9.47 2.58
C ALA A 120 -3.86 -8.28 2.00
N LYS A 121 -4.73 -7.65 2.80
CA LYS A 121 -5.42 -6.41 2.43
C LYS A 121 -4.43 -5.25 2.28
N ALA A 122 -3.54 -5.07 3.26
CA ALA A 122 -2.49 -4.04 3.21
C ALA A 122 -1.59 -4.17 1.98
N PHE A 123 -1.32 -5.40 1.51
CA PHE A 123 -0.61 -5.60 0.26
C PHE A 123 -1.37 -5.05 -0.96
N THR A 124 -2.69 -5.25 -0.99
CA THR A 124 -3.54 -4.69 -2.05
C THR A 124 -3.44 -3.17 -2.05
N ASP A 125 -3.47 -2.56 -0.87
CA ASP A 125 -3.37 -1.11 -0.72
C ASP A 125 -1.98 -0.60 -1.14
N ILE A 126 -0.88 -1.25 -0.72
CA ILE A 126 0.49 -0.93 -1.21
C ILE A 126 0.55 -0.94 -2.75
N SER A 127 -0.01 -1.99 -3.36
CA SER A 127 -0.01 -2.15 -4.82
C SER A 127 -0.84 -1.06 -5.52
N GLN A 128 -1.98 -0.70 -4.93
CA GLN A 128 -2.81 0.40 -5.42
C GLN A 128 -2.10 1.75 -5.28
N THR A 129 -1.36 1.98 -4.19
CA THR A 129 -0.57 3.20 -4.01
C THR A 129 0.55 3.31 -5.04
N TYR A 130 1.28 2.22 -5.35
CA TYR A 130 2.23 2.21 -6.46
C TYR A 130 1.55 2.55 -7.79
N ARG A 131 0.39 1.94 -8.06
CA ARG A 131 -0.35 2.21 -9.30
C ARG A 131 -0.80 3.66 -9.39
N SER A 132 -1.29 4.23 -8.29
CA SER A 132 -1.68 5.64 -8.22
C SER A 132 -0.47 6.55 -8.47
N LEU A 133 0.68 6.25 -7.86
CA LEU A 133 1.93 6.98 -8.11
C LEU A 133 2.33 6.94 -9.59
N GLU A 134 2.30 5.77 -10.22
CA GLU A 134 2.67 5.62 -11.62
C GLU A 134 1.73 6.39 -12.56
N LEU A 135 0.41 6.28 -12.35
CA LEU A 135 -0.60 6.98 -13.16
C LEU A 135 -0.47 8.51 -13.05
N ASN A 136 -0.09 9.00 -11.87
CA ASN A 136 -0.04 10.42 -11.56
C ASN A 136 1.37 11.03 -11.68
N SER A 137 2.41 10.22 -11.93
CA SER A 137 3.83 10.64 -11.98
C SER A 137 4.10 11.79 -12.94
N VAL A 138 3.37 11.87 -14.06
CA VAL A 138 3.52 12.92 -15.07
C VAL A 138 3.09 14.30 -14.54
N TYR A 139 2.23 14.33 -13.51
CA TYR A 139 1.61 15.54 -12.96
C TYR A 139 2.20 15.98 -11.61
N ILE A 140 3.18 15.27 -11.08
CA ILE A 140 3.86 15.62 -9.83
C ILE A 140 5.33 15.95 -10.10
N ASP A 141 5.92 16.75 -9.22
CA ASP A 141 7.34 17.06 -9.32
C ASP A 141 8.21 15.86 -8.90
N ILE A 142 9.44 15.84 -9.39
CA ILE A 142 10.39 14.74 -9.21
C ILE A 142 10.70 14.49 -7.73
N GLU A 143 10.74 15.54 -6.90
CA GLU A 143 11.02 15.42 -5.48
C GLU A 143 9.88 14.72 -4.75
N THR A 144 8.64 15.16 -4.97
CA THR A 144 7.43 14.52 -4.45
C THR A 144 7.31 13.05 -4.93
N GLU A 145 7.56 12.78 -6.22
CA GLU A 145 7.56 11.42 -6.76
C GLU A 145 8.56 10.52 -6.03
N GLN A 146 9.80 11.00 -5.86
CA GLN A 146 10.86 10.24 -5.21
C GLN A 146 10.59 9.98 -3.74
N GLN A 147 10.03 10.96 -3.02
CA GLN A 147 9.67 10.80 -1.61
C GLN A 147 8.53 9.79 -1.43
N LEU A 148 7.48 9.87 -2.26
CA LEU A 148 6.39 8.90 -2.25
C LEU A 148 6.88 7.51 -2.59
N LYS A 149 7.72 7.38 -3.61
CA LYS A 149 8.33 6.09 -3.97
C LYS A 149 9.12 5.49 -2.82
N THR A 150 9.97 6.30 -2.18
CA THR A 150 10.79 5.86 -1.03
C THR A 150 9.92 5.41 0.14
N MET A 151 8.80 6.11 0.40
CA MET A 151 7.81 5.72 1.39
C MET A 151 7.18 4.36 1.05
N ILE A 152 6.68 4.18 -0.18
CA ILE A 152 6.03 2.92 -0.58
C ILE A 152 7.05 1.77 -0.54
N ASP A 153 8.29 1.99 -0.99
CA ASP A 153 9.38 1.00 -0.92
C ASP A 153 9.69 0.61 0.54
N SER A 154 9.76 1.59 1.44
CA SER A 154 10.01 1.36 2.88
C SER A 154 8.89 0.57 3.53
N ILE A 155 7.64 0.87 3.18
CA ILE A 155 6.45 0.14 3.64
C ILE A 155 6.46 -1.29 3.10
N HIS A 156 6.84 -1.49 1.84
CA HIS A 156 6.93 -2.82 1.24
C HIS A 156 8.02 -3.68 1.91
N ILE A 157 9.17 -3.10 2.21
CA ILE A 157 10.25 -3.78 2.96
C ILE A 157 9.77 -4.15 4.35
N TYR A 158 9.12 -3.22 5.06
CA TYR A 158 8.58 -3.45 6.39
C TYR A 158 7.50 -4.54 6.37
N TYR A 159 6.56 -4.48 5.44
CA TYR A 159 5.53 -5.49 5.21
C TYR A 159 6.12 -6.89 5.05
N THR A 160 7.16 -7.02 4.23
CA THR A 160 7.82 -8.30 3.97
C THR A 160 8.45 -8.87 5.23
N LYS A 161 9.10 -8.02 6.05
CA LYS A 161 9.66 -8.42 7.35
C LYS A 161 8.58 -8.82 8.35
N ALA A 162 7.48 -8.06 8.40
CA ALA A 162 6.36 -8.33 9.29
C ALA A 162 5.69 -9.67 8.95
N LEU A 163 5.49 -9.96 7.66
CA LEU A 163 4.95 -11.24 7.21
C LEU A 163 5.83 -12.43 7.62
N ALA A 164 7.16 -12.30 7.42
CA ALA A 164 8.10 -13.34 7.83
C ALA A 164 8.09 -13.57 9.36
N ARG A 165 7.94 -12.49 10.14
CA ARG A 165 7.80 -12.59 11.61
C ARG A 165 6.50 -13.29 12.00
N CYS A 166 5.37 -12.96 11.37
CA CYS A 166 4.09 -13.65 11.61
C CYS A 166 4.17 -15.15 11.28
N ASP A 167 4.87 -15.53 10.22
CA ASP A 167 5.11 -16.94 9.87
C ASP A 167 5.96 -17.66 10.93
N GLN A 168 7.00 -17.01 11.45
CA GLN A 168 7.80 -17.58 12.55
C GLN A 168 6.97 -17.82 13.80
N ILE A 169 6.15 -16.84 14.20
CA ILE A 169 5.24 -16.96 15.35
C ILE A 169 4.24 -18.11 15.14
N LEU A 170 3.71 -18.27 13.93
CA LEU A 170 2.81 -19.37 13.61
C LEU A 170 3.51 -20.73 13.79
N LEU A 171 4.74 -20.87 13.29
CA LEU A 171 5.52 -22.10 13.44
C LEU A 171 5.83 -22.41 14.91
N GLU A 172 6.24 -21.40 15.68
CA GLU A 172 6.50 -21.54 17.12
C GLU A 172 5.24 -21.96 17.89
N ALA A 173 4.09 -21.33 17.59
CA ALA A 173 2.80 -21.69 18.18
C ALA A 173 2.35 -23.10 17.82
N GLN A 174 2.58 -23.54 16.57
CA GLN A 174 2.30 -24.91 16.13
C GLN A 174 3.18 -25.94 16.85
N ASN A 175 4.46 -25.62 17.04
CA ASN A 175 5.41 -26.49 17.74
C ASN A 175 5.06 -26.68 19.23
N LEU A 176 4.45 -25.67 19.86
CA LEU A 176 3.95 -25.78 21.24
C LEU A 176 2.77 -26.75 21.36
N GLY A 177 1.93 -26.87 20.33
CA GLY A 177 0.79 -27.78 20.30
C GLY A 177 -0.11 -27.61 21.52
N ARG A 178 -0.26 -28.68 22.33
CA ARG A 178 -1.08 -28.64 23.56
C ARG A 178 -0.49 -27.78 24.68
N ALA A 179 0.79 -27.43 24.60
CA ALA A 179 1.43 -26.56 25.58
C ALA A 179 1.09 -25.08 25.36
N LEU A 180 0.46 -24.70 24.23
CA LEU A 180 0.11 -23.32 23.91
C LEU A 180 -0.98 -22.77 24.85
N ASN A 181 -0.61 -21.77 25.64
CA ASN A 181 -1.49 -21.06 26.57
C ASN A 181 -1.02 -19.60 26.75
N SER A 182 -1.67 -18.84 27.63
CA SER A 182 -1.36 -17.42 27.86
C SER A 182 0.07 -17.14 28.36
N GLU A 183 0.71 -18.13 28.99
CA GLU A 183 2.06 -18.02 29.56
C GLU A 183 3.14 -18.52 28.58
N THR A 184 2.80 -19.47 27.71
CA THR A 184 3.74 -20.12 26.78
C THR A 184 3.66 -19.60 25.35
N GLN A 185 2.68 -18.75 25.03
CA GLN A 185 2.54 -18.17 23.70
C GLN A 185 3.84 -17.48 23.23
N PRO A 186 4.22 -17.61 21.95
CA PRO A 186 5.45 -17.00 21.44
C PRO A 186 5.48 -15.47 21.60
N ILE A 187 4.32 -14.85 21.39
CA ILE A 187 4.11 -13.43 21.60
C ILE A 187 2.64 -13.16 21.87
N GLU A 188 2.37 -12.18 22.72
CA GLU A 188 1.02 -11.66 22.89
C GLU A 188 0.58 -10.91 21.63
N LEU A 189 -0.50 -11.39 21.01
CA LEU A 189 -0.98 -10.85 19.74
C LEU A 189 -1.33 -9.36 19.81
N VAL A 190 -1.88 -8.88 20.93
CA VAL A 190 -2.22 -7.46 21.14
C VAL A 190 -0.96 -6.58 21.17
N THR A 191 0.13 -7.07 21.75
CA THR A 191 1.40 -6.35 21.81
C THR A 191 2.05 -6.28 20.43
N LEU A 192 2.15 -7.42 19.73
CA LEU A 192 2.60 -7.46 18.33
C LEU A 192 1.77 -6.53 17.45
N TRP A 193 0.46 -6.51 17.67
CA TRP A 193 -0.49 -5.71 16.95
C TRP A 193 -0.20 -4.20 17.04
N ASN A 194 -0.08 -3.70 18.26
CA ASN A 194 0.19 -2.28 18.51
C ASN A 194 1.55 -1.85 17.96
N GLU A 195 2.57 -2.71 18.10
CA GLU A 195 3.89 -2.48 17.52
C GLU A 195 3.79 -2.35 16.00
N MET A 196 3.07 -3.26 15.35
CA MET A 196 2.96 -3.27 13.90
C MET A 196 2.24 -2.05 13.33
N ALA A 197 1.12 -1.66 13.95
CA ALA A 197 0.36 -0.48 13.57
C ALA A 197 1.18 0.81 13.77
N TYR A 198 1.88 0.93 14.90
CA TYR A 198 2.71 2.10 15.20
C TYR A 198 3.83 2.28 14.18
N ASN A 199 4.59 1.21 13.91
CA ASN A 199 5.68 1.26 12.93
C ASN A 199 5.18 1.59 11.53
N TRP A 200 4.04 1.03 11.13
CA TRP A 200 3.42 1.32 9.83
C TRP A 200 3.03 2.79 9.68
N GLN A 201 2.35 3.35 10.68
CA GLN A 201 1.94 4.75 10.66
C GLN A 201 3.14 5.69 10.60
N ASN A 202 4.21 5.41 11.35
CA ASN A 202 5.44 6.22 11.32
C ASN A 202 6.12 6.23 9.95
N LEU A 203 5.98 5.17 9.16
CA LEU A 203 6.52 5.13 7.79
C LEU A 203 5.70 5.99 6.83
N ILE A 204 4.39 6.17 7.08
CA ILE A 204 3.45 6.86 6.17
C ILE A 204 3.31 8.34 6.51
N ASP A 205 3.34 8.68 7.80
CA ASP A 205 3.08 10.02 8.34
C ASP A 205 3.83 11.15 7.63
N PRO A 206 5.14 11.03 7.33
CA PRO A 206 5.89 12.09 6.66
C PRO A 206 5.31 12.42 5.27
N SER A 207 5.03 11.41 4.45
CA SER A 207 4.51 11.60 3.09
C SER A 207 3.05 12.03 3.09
N ALA A 208 2.25 11.58 4.05
CA ALA A 208 0.88 12.07 4.23
C ALA A 208 0.84 13.57 4.56
N LYS A 209 1.75 14.05 5.43
CA LYS A 209 1.92 15.47 5.74
C LYS A 209 2.38 16.27 4.52
N LEU A 210 3.38 15.77 3.80
CA LEU A 210 3.88 16.40 2.58
C LEU A 210 2.78 16.60 1.54
N LEU A 211 2.02 15.54 1.23
CA LEU A 211 0.93 15.64 0.23
C LEU A 211 -0.16 16.62 0.68
N LYS A 212 -0.51 16.62 1.97
CA LYS A 212 -1.47 17.56 2.53
C LYS A 212 -1.01 19.01 2.41
N GLU A 213 0.28 19.27 2.64
CA GLU A 213 0.89 20.59 2.49
C GLU A 213 0.97 21.02 1.03
N ALA A 214 1.37 20.11 0.12
CA ALA A 214 1.40 20.34 -1.31
C ALA A 214 0.01 20.72 -1.85
N ILE A 215 -1.04 19.97 -1.48
CA ILE A 215 -2.43 20.29 -1.84
C ILE A 215 -2.84 21.68 -1.29
N ARG A 216 -2.54 21.98 -0.02
CA ARG A 216 -2.88 23.26 0.60
C ARG A 216 -2.22 24.44 -0.10
N SER A 217 -0.95 24.32 -0.45
CA SER A 217 -0.20 25.38 -1.16
C SER A 217 -0.80 25.72 -2.52
N LYS A 218 -1.41 24.73 -3.19
CA LYS A 218 -2.04 24.88 -4.50
C LYS A 218 -3.48 25.39 -4.44
N LEU A 219 -4.14 25.31 -3.29
CA LEU A 219 -5.52 25.78 -3.07
C LEU A 219 -5.60 27.20 -2.48
N GLN A 220 -4.47 27.82 -2.12
CA GLN A 220 -4.41 29.18 -1.55
C GLN A 220 -4.23 30.29 -2.60
N VAL A 221 -4.47 29.98 -3.89
CA VAL A 221 -4.40 30.94 -5.02
C VAL A 221 -5.79 31.36 -5.45
#